data_AF-A0A7X1L8A9-F1
#
_entry.id   AF-A0A7X1L8A9-F1
#
_cell.length_a   1.000
_cell.length_b   1.000
_cell.length_c   1.000
_cell.angle_alpha   90.00
_cell.angle_beta   90.00
_cell.angle_gamma   90.00
#
_symmetry.space_group_name_H-M   'P 1'
#
loop_
_entity.id
_entity.type
_entity.pdbx_description
1 polymer ?
#
loop_
_entity_poly.entity_id
_entity_poly.type
_entity_poly.pdbx_seq_one_letter_code
_entity_poly.pdbx_strand_id
1 'polypeptide(L)'
;MSDRVIRLEEQAIVDPQELDQLMRLVPADQRGDIRLKRFLAFRLKLDGLVASQVYLSNKLVTAEKSGYRGRLYAFLSEGHSEADGSPS
;
A
#
# COMPACT_ATOMS: atom_id res chain seq x y z
N MET A 1 18.04 -21.80 -2.54
CA MET A 1 17.52 -20.55 -1.95
C MET A 1 16.09 -20.43 -2.40
N SER A 2 15.13 -20.64 -1.50
CA SER A 2 13.72 -20.72 -1.88
C SER A 2 13.19 -19.34 -2.20
N ASP A 3 12.98 -19.12 -3.49
CA ASP A 3 12.25 -17.99 -4.07
C ASP A 3 10.90 -17.86 -3.35
N ARG A 4 10.81 -16.96 -2.36
CA ARG A 4 9.54 -16.54 -1.76
C ARG A 4 8.83 -15.58 -2.72
N VAL A 5 8.61 -16.03 -3.95
CA VAL A 5 7.68 -15.36 -4.85
C VAL A 5 6.29 -15.68 -4.31
N ILE A 6 5.75 -14.76 -3.52
CA ILE A 6 4.37 -14.84 -3.04
C ILE A 6 3.47 -14.73 -4.28
N ARG A 7 3.05 -15.87 -4.82
CA ARG A 7 1.98 -15.94 -5.82
C ARG A 7 0.69 -15.56 -5.10
N LEU A 8 0.30 -14.29 -5.21
CA LEU A 8 -0.95 -13.74 -4.68
C LEU A 8 -2.22 -14.39 -5.27
N GLU A 9 -2.07 -15.30 -6.22
CA GLU A 9 -3.15 -15.78 -7.09
C GLU A 9 -3.89 -17.01 -6.54
N GLU A 10 -3.36 -17.72 -5.54
CA GLU A 10 -3.93 -19.03 -5.14
C GLU A 10 -4.39 -19.17 -3.69
N GLN A 11 -4.23 -18.15 -2.84
CA GLN A 11 -4.81 -18.17 -1.50
C GLN A 11 -5.38 -16.79 -1.19
N ALA A 12 -6.64 -16.75 -0.74
CA ALA A 12 -7.25 -15.55 -0.18
C ALA A 12 -6.49 -15.14 1.09
N ILE A 13 -5.37 -14.44 0.92
CA ILE A 13 -4.41 -14.08 1.97
C ILE A 13 -4.97 -12.98 2.89
N VAL A 14 -6.00 -12.26 2.44
CA VAL A 14 -6.68 -11.16 3.15
C VAL A 14 -8.16 -11.19 2.83
N ASP A 15 -8.98 -10.74 3.78
CA ASP A 15 -10.43 -10.62 3.59
C ASP A 15 -10.72 -9.68 2.40
N PRO A 16 -11.44 -10.16 1.35
CA PRO A 16 -11.80 -9.35 0.19
C PRO A 16 -12.56 -8.06 0.57
N GLN A 17 -13.39 -8.11 1.61
CA GLN A 17 -14.17 -6.96 2.05
C GLN A 17 -13.28 -5.88 2.68
N GLU A 18 -12.25 -6.28 3.43
CA GLU A 18 -11.26 -5.36 3.99
C GLU A 18 -10.39 -4.74 2.89
N LEU A 19 -9.98 -5.53 1.91
CA LEU A 19 -9.23 -5.02 0.76
C LEU A 19 -10.09 -4.03 -0.04
N ASP A 20 -11.36 -4.31 -0.27
CA ASP A 20 -12.28 -3.39 -0.96
C ASP A 20 -12.53 -2.11 -0.15
N GLN A 21 -12.54 -2.18 1.18
CA GLN A 21 -12.56 -0.98 2.04
C GLN A 21 -11.32 -0.12 1.83
N LEU A 22 -10.13 -0.73 1.80
CA LEU A 22 -8.89 -0.02 1.60
C LEU A 22 -8.79 0.58 0.18
N MET A 23 -9.25 -0.15 -0.84
CA MET A 23 -9.29 0.30 -2.23
C MET A 23 -10.26 1.47 -2.47
N ARG A 24 -11.27 1.69 -1.62
CA ARG A 24 -12.15 2.86 -1.70
C ARG A 24 -11.42 4.19 -1.44
N LEU A 25 -10.33 4.16 -0.66
CA LEU A 25 -9.49 5.34 -0.41
C LEU A 25 -8.60 5.69 -1.60
N VAL A 26 -8.34 4.73 -2.50
CA VAL A 26 -7.49 4.93 -3.67
C VAL A 26 -8.24 5.80 -4.71
N PRO A 27 -7.58 6.81 -5.31
CA PRO A 27 -8.11 7.57 -6.44
C PRO A 27 -8.62 6.66 -7.56
N ALA A 28 -9.79 6.97 -8.12
CA ALA A 28 -10.52 6.08 -9.02
C ALA A 28 -9.71 5.68 -10.26
N ASP A 29 -8.94 6.61 -10.81
CA ASP A 29 -8.03 6.45 -11.94
C ASP A 29 -6.86 5.47 -11.67
N GLN A 30 -6.55 5.21 -10.40
CA GLN A 30 -5.43 4.37 -9.99
C GLN A 30 -5.84 3.02 -9.40
N ARG A 31 -7.13 2.77 -9.19
CA ARG A 31 -7.65 1.50 -8.62
C ARG A 31 -7.33 0.27 -9.47
N GLY A 32 -7.06 0.45 -10.76
CA GLY A 32 -6.68 -0.62 -11.69
C GLY A 32 -5.21 -1.06 -11.60
N ASP A 33 -4.34 -0.37 -10.85
CA ASP A 33 -2.92 -0.77 -10.75
C ASP A 33 -2.78 -2.03 -9.89
N ILE A 34 -2.43 -3.15 -10.53
CA ILE A 34 -2.24 -4.44 -9.88
C ILE A 34 -1.13 -4.41 -8.82
N ARG A 35 -0.07 -3.61 -9.01
CA ARG A 35 1.02 -3.49 -8.04
C ARG A 35 0.56 -2.75 -6.80
N LEU A 36 -0.26 -1.71 -6.97
CA LEU A 36 -0.89 -1.01 -5.85
C LEU A 36 -1.81 -1.95 -5.07
N LYS A 37 -2.68 -2.69 -5.75
CA LYS A 37 -3.59 -3.66 -5.10
C LYS A 37 -2.81 -4.71 -4.32
N ARG A 38 -1.73 -5.26 -4.89
CA ARG A 38 -0.84 -6.23 -4.22
C ARG A 38 -0.13 -5.63 -3.01
N PHE A 39 0.35 -4.39 -3.12
CA PHE A 39 0.99 -3.67 -2.02
C PHE A 39 0.02 -3.43 -0.85
N LEU A 40 -1.20 -2.99 -1.15
CA LEU A 40 -2.22 -2.75 -0.14
C LEU A 40 -2.72 -4.04 0.51
N ALA A 41 -2.86 -5.12 -0.26
CA ALA A 41 -3.15 -6.45 0.29
C ALA A 41 -2.03 -6.94 1.23
N PHE A 42 -0.76 -6.64 0.91
CA PHE A 42 0.37 -6.97 1.76
C PHE A 42 0.37 -6.17 3.06
N ARG A 43 0.16 -4.84 3.00
CA ARG A 43 0.00 -3.99 4.20
C ARG A 43 -1.18 -4.46 5.06
N LEU A 44 -2.32 -4.75 4.44
CA LEU A 44 -3.50 -5.26 5.13
C LEU A 44 -3.20 -6.55 5.91
N LYS A 45 -2.43 -7.47 5.32
CA LYS A 45 -1.98 -8.69 6.00
C LYS A 45 -1.06 -8.42 7.19
N LEU A 46 -0.14 -7.45 7.07
CA LEU A 46 0.86 -7.18 8.08
C LEU A 46 0.32 -6.34 9.25
N ASP A 47 -0.41 -5.27 8.92
CA ASP A 47 -0.78 -4.22 9.87
C ASP A 47 -2.25 -4.32 10.29
N GLY A 48 -3.07 -5.08 9.55
CA GLY A 48 -4.52 -5.09 9.70
C GLY A 48 -5.19 -3.86 9.07
N LEU A 49 -6.52 -3.88 9.04
CA LEU A 49 -7.33 -2.89 8.31
C LEU A 49 -7.14 -1.46 8.83
N VAL A 50 -7.29 -1.26 10.14
CA VAL A 50 -7.28 0.09 10.74
C VAL A 50 -5.94 0.79 10.49
N ALA A 51 -4.82 0.10 10.76
CA ALA A 51 -3.49 0.66 10.56
C ALA A 51 -3.19 0.92 9.07
N SER A 52 -3.65 0.03 8.18
CA SER A 52 -3.51 0.22 6.74
C SER A 52 -4.30 1.42 6.22
N GLN A 53 -5.51 1.65 6.73
CA GLN A 53 -6.32 2.82 6.39
C GLN A 53 -5.67 4.13 6.85
N VAL A 54 -5.14 4.17 8.08
CA VAL A 54 -4.43 5.34 8.61
C VAL A 54 -3.17 5.63 7.77
N TYR A 55 -2.38 4.60 7.48
CA TYR A 55 -1.19 4.73 6.63
C TYR A 55 -1.54 5.30 5.25
N LEU A 56 -2.53 4.70 4.57
CA LEU A 56 -2.92 5.12 3.23
C LEU A 56 -3.46 6.56 3.22
N SER A 57 -4.31 6.90 4.18
CA SER A 57 -4.86 8.26 4.31
C SER A 57 -3.75 9.29 4.52
N ASN A 58 -2.80 9.03 5.41
CA ASN A 58 -1.66 9.92 5.64
C ASN A 58 -0.80 10.09 4.38
N LYS A 59 -0.51 9.01 3.66
CA LYS A 59 0.27 9.08 2.42
C LYS A 59 -0.46 9.84 1.31
N LEU A 60 -1.78 9.69 1.18
CA LEU A 60 -2.58 10.46 0.24
C LEU A 60 -2.52 11.97 0.54
N VAL A 61 -2.66 12.35 1.82
CA VAL A 61 -2.51 13.76 2.25
C VAL A 61 -1.10 14.28 1.95
N THR A 62 -0.06 13.48 2.17
CA THR A 62 1.33 13.87 1.84
C THR A 62 1.54 14.04 0.33
N ALA A 63 1.00 13.13 -0.49
CA ALA A 63 1.07 13.23 -1.94
C ALA A 63 0.36 14.50 -2.45
N GLU A 64 -0.82 14.80 -1.90
CA GLU A 64 -1.58 16.00 -2.24
C GLU A 64 -0.82 17.28 -1.85
N LYS A 65 -0.34 17.37 -0.60
CA LYS A 65 0.40 18.54 -0.10
C LYS A 65 1.71 18.79 -0.85
N SER A 66 2.36 17.74 -1.34
CA SER A 66 3.59 17.86 -2.14
C SER A 66 3.32 18.15 -3.62
N GLY A 67 2.06 18.19 -4.05
CA GLY A 67 1.69 18.35 -5.45
C GLY A 67 2.09 17.16 -6.33
N TYR A 68 2.28 15.98 -5.74
CA TYR A 68 2.68 14.77 -6.47
C TYR A 68 1.57 14.33 -7.43
N ARG A 69 1.92 14.16 -8.71
CA ARG A 69 0.99 13.75 -9.79
C ARG A 69 1.34 12.42 -10.45
N GLY A 70 2.27 11.68 -9.87
CA GLY A 70 2.69 10.38 -10.39
C GLY A 70 1.78 9.23 -9.96
N ARG A 71 2.23 8.00 -10.22
CA ARG A 71 1.53 6.78 -9.78
C ARG A 71 1.66 6.63 -8.27
N LEU A 72 0.54 6.45 -7.58
CA LEU A 72 0.45 6.24 -6.14
C LEU A 72 1.30 5.05 -5.69
N TYR A 73 1.33 3.96 -6.46
CA TYR A 73 2.22 2.84 -6.15
C TYR A 73 3.69 3.26 -6.06
N ALA A 74 4.18 4.07 -7.01
CA ALA A 74 5.57 4.54 -7.00
C ALA A 74 5.83 5.35 -5.73
N PHE A 75 4.97 6.33 -5.43
CA PHE A 75 5.04 7.14 -4.22
C PHE A 75 5.06 6.32 -2.92
N LEU A 76 4.22 5.28 -2.83
CA LEU A 76 4.16 4.41 -1.66
C LEU A 76 5.37 3.48 -1.56
N SER A 77 5.85 2.96 -2.69
CA SER A 77 6.96 2.01 -2.75
C SER A 77 8.32 2.65 -2.48
N GLU A 78 8.50 3.92 -2.86
CA GLU A 78 9.74 4.69 -2.62
C GLU A 78 9.91 5.06 -1.14
N GLY A 79 8.83 4.99 -0.34
CA GLY A 79 8.84 5.29 1.09
C GLY A 79 9.28 4.14 2.01
N HIS A 80 9.79 3.03 1.49
CA HIS A 80 10.37 1.94 2.28
C HIS A 80 11.85 2.22 2.62
N SER A 81 12.11 3.34 3.28
CA SER A 81 13.33 3.54 4.08
C SER A 81 13.02 4.53 5.19
N GLU A 82 12.23 4.10 6.17
CA GLU A 82 12.41 4.57 7.55
C GLU A 82 13.39 3.61 8.24
N ALA A 83 14.64 3.70 7.80
CA ALA A 83 15.81 3.19 8.51
C ALA A 83 16.96 4.14 8.16
N ASP A 84 17.07 5.25 8.87
CA ASP A 84 18.13 5.45 9.87
C ASP A 84 18.08 6.92 10.33
N GLY A 85 17.26 7.16 11.34
CA GLY A 85 17.21 8.42 12.07
C GLY A 85 17.89 8.26 13.43
N SER A 86 19.12 7.73 13.46
CA SER A 86 19.99 7.88 14.62
C SER A 86 20.69 9.24 14.51
N PRO A 87 20.39 10.24 15.37
CA PRO A 87 21.19 11.46 15.41
C PRO A 87 22.56 11.11 15.97
N SER A 88 23.61 11.40 15.20
CA SER A 88 24.99 11.54 15.72
C SER A 88 25.18 12.92 16.32
#